data_AF-A0A5K8A0G9-F1
#
_entry.id   AF-A0A5K8A0G9-F1
#
_cell.length_a   1.000
_cell.length_b   1.000
_cell.length_c   1.000
_cell.angle_alpha   90.00
_cell.angle_beta   90.00
_cell.angle_gamma   90.00
#
_symmetry.space_group_name_H-M   'P 1'
#
loop_
_entity.id
_entity.type
_entity.pdbx_description
1 polymer ?
#
loop_
_entity_poly.entity_id
_entity_poly.type
_entity_poly.pdbx_seq_one_letter_code
_entity_poly.pdbx_strand_id
1 'polypeptide(L)'
;MYLRDHPLCEMCQANGRATVATLVDHIVEIEDGGAELDMDNLMSLCTRCHASKTKRMAVARSRGEEAVSSLVEELMVVRGHIMPL
;
A
#
# COMPACT_ATOMS: atom_id res chain seq x y z
N MET A 1 -6.47 -12.79 9.69
CA MET A 1 -7.25 -12.09 8.63
C MET A 1 -6.69 -10.69 8.60
N TYR A 2 -6.10 -10.24 7.49
CA TYR A 2 -5.22 -9.07 7.43
C TYR A 2 -5.76 -7.83 8.20
N LEU A 3 -7.01 -7.43 7.99
CA LEU A 3 -7.61 -6.27 8.67
C LEU A 3 -7.72 -6.40 10.20
N ARG A 4 -7.75 -7.62 10.75
CA ARG A 4 -7.77 -7.80 12.22
C ARG A 4 -6.42 -7.45 12.83
N ASP A 5 -5.36 -7.78 12.12
CA ASP A 5 -3.97 -7.56 12.55
C ASP A 5 -3.50 -6.15 12.17
N HIS A 6 -4.07 -5.59 11.10
CA HIS A 6 -3.80 -4.26 10.55
C HIS A 6 -5.09 -3.41 10.45
N PRO A 7 -5.65 -2.93 11.59
CA PRO A 7 -6.95 -2.27 11.62
C PRO A 7 -6.92 -0.80 11.15
N LEU A 8 -5.72 -0.22 11.00
CA LEU A 8 -5.53 1.17 10.58
C LEU A 8 -5.04 1.24 9.15
N CYS A 9 -5.34 2.35 8.48
CA CYS A 9 -4.85 2.67 7.16
C CYS A 9 -3.35 2.96 7.23
N GLU A 10 -2.53 2.09 6.64
CA GLU A 10 -1.07 2.19 6.70
C GLU A 10 -0.55 3.47 6.05
N MET A 11 -1.14 3.93 4.94
CA MET A 11 -0.78 5.22 4.34
C MET A 11 -1.14 6.42 5.25
N CYS A 12 -2.24 6.34 6.00
CA CYS A 12 -2.55 7.40 6.97
C CYS A 12 -1.56 7.38 8.13
N GLN A 13 -1.17 6.19 8.62
CA GLN A 13 -0.20 6.05 9.69
C GLN A 13 1.18 6.58 9.28
N ALA A 14 1.64 6.32 8.04
CA ALA A 14 2.86 6.91 7.47
C ALA A 14 2.88 8.44 7.57
N ASN A 15 1.70 9.04 7.48
CA ASN A 15 1.49 10.48 7.53
C ASN A 15 1.09 10.99 8.94
N GLY A 16 1.30 10.19 9.99
CA GLY A 16 0.99 10.56 11.38
C GLY A 16 -0.51 10.65 11.69
N ARG A 17 -1.38 10.02 10.88
CA ARG A 17 -2.84 10.03 11.07
C ARG A 17 -3.36 8.64 11.43
N ALA A 18 -4.25 8.57 12.41
CA ALA A 18 -5.01 7.35 12.69
C ALA A 18 -6.33 7.36 11.91
N THR A 19 -6.50 6.45 10.97
CA THR A 19 -7.75 6.25 10.22
C THR A 19 -8.02 4.77 10.12
N VAL A 20 -9.26 4.34 10.39
CA VAL A 20 -9.65 2.93 10.28
C VAL A 20 -9.51 2.46 8.83
N ALA A 21 -8.90 1.30 8.63
CA ALA A 21 -8.88 0.63 7.34
C ALA A 21 -10.22 -0.06 7.08
N THR A 22 -10.66 -0.01 5.83
CA THR A 22 -11.93 -0.60 5.39
C THR A 22 -11.73 -1.71 4.36
N LEU A 23 -10.51 -1.82 3.81
CA LEU A 23 -10.17 -2.78 2.78
C LEU A 23 -8.69 -3.17 2.85
N VAL A 24 -8.38 -4.32 2.24
CA VAL A 24 -7.02 -4.81 1.99
C VAL A 24 -6.75 -4.61 0.51
N ASP A 25 -5.55 -4.12 0.18
CA ASP A 25 -5.10 -3.89 -1.19
C ASP A 25 -3.71 -4.49 -1.38
N HIS A 26 -3.33 -4.78 -2.62
CA HIS A 26 -1.96 -5.22 -2.92
C HIS A 26 -1.03 -4.02 -3.04
N ILE A 27 0.15 -4.07 -2.43
CA ILE A 27 1.18 -3.02 -2.51
C ILE A 27 1.66 -2.90 -3.96
N VAL A 28 2.09 -4.03 -4.54
CA VAL A 28 2.29 -4.21 -5.98
C VAL A 28 1.01 -4.81 -6.55
N GLU A 29 0.37 -4.11 -7.49
CA GLU A 29 -0.86 -4.61 -8.10
C GLU A 29 -0.61 -5.92 -8.87
N ILE A 30 -1.58 -6.82 -8.86
CA ILE A 30 -1.49 -8.11 -9.58
C ILE A 30 -1.22 -7.88 -11.08
N GLU A 31 -1.84 -6.85 -11.67
CA GLU A 31 -1.62 -6.46 -13.07
C GLU A 31 -0.16 -6.09 -13.36
N ASP A 32 0.57 -5.59 -12.37
CA ASP A 32 1.99 -5.22 -12.46
C ASP A 32 2.92 -6.35 -11.97
N GLY A 33 2.41 -7.57 -11.79
CA GLY A 33 3.20 -8.74 -11.37
C GLY A 33 3.32 -8.92 -9.85
N GLY A 34 2.49 -8.24 -9.06
CA GLY A 34 2.44 -8.44 -7.61
C GLY A 34 1.97 -9.84 -7.21
N ALA A 35 2.56 -10.38 -6.14
CA ALA A 35 2.16 -11.67 -5.61
C ALA A 35 0.74 -11.62 -5.02
N GLU A 36 -0.16 -12.48 -5.52
CA GLU A 36 -1.60 -12.44 -5.22
C GLU A 36 -1.91 -12.82 -3.76
N LEU A 37 -1.17 -13.79 -3.21
CA LEU A 37 -1.44 -14.39 -1.89
C LEU A 37 -0.34 -14.11 -0.86
N ASP A 38 0.66 -13.30 -1.22
CA ASP A 38 1.73 -12.94 -0.30
C ASP A 38 1.25 -11.86 0.68
N MET A 39 1.25 -12.19 1.97
CA MET A 39 0.85 -11.27 3.03
C MET A 39 1.76 -10.04 3.10
N ASP A 40 3.03 -10.17 2.70
CA ASP A 40 3.96 -9.05 2.66
C ASP A 40 3.59 -8.06 1.54
N ASN A 41 2.92 -8.53 0.49
CA ASN A 41 2.37 -7.72 -0.60
C ASN A 41 0.96 -7.18 -0.32
N LEU A 42 0.37 -7.40 0.85
CA LEU A 42 -0.94 -6.82 1.21
C LEU A 42 -0.73 -5.58 2.06
N MET A 43 -1.67 -4.63 2.05
CA MET A 43 -1.71 -3.45 2.92
C MET A 43 -3.14 -3.06 3.29
N SER A 44 -3.34 -2.54 4.51
CA SER A 44 -4.65 -2.08 4.97
C SER A 44 -4.87 -0.61 4.66
N LEU A 45 -6.00 -0.27 4.03
CA LEU A 45 -6.29 1.08 3.54
C LEU A 45 -7.68 1.56 3.93
N CYS A 46 -7.82 2.87 4.10
CA CYS A 46 -9.12 3.53 4.03
C CYS A 46 -9.50 3.78 2.57
N THR A 47 -10.81 3.92 2.29
CA THR A 47 -11.34 4.13 0.93
C THR A 47 -10.67 5.29 0.19
N ARG A 48 -10.34 6.39 0.90
CA ARG A 48 -9.68 7.56 0.30
C ARG A 48 -8.25 7.25 -0.17
N CYS A 49 -7.46 6.57 0.66
CA CYS A 49 -6.09 6.21 0.31
C CYS A 49 -6.06 5.18 -0.81
N HIS A 50 -6.97 4.19 -0.79
CA HIS A 50 -7.13 3.23 -1.88
C HIS A 50 -7.41 3.91 -3.22
N ALA A 51 -8.43 4.78 -3.29
CA ALA A 51 -8.75 5.51 -4.51
C ALA A 51 -7.57 6.38 -5.00
N SER A 52 -6.81 6.97 -4.08
CA SER A 52 -5.60 7.72 -4.42
C SER A 52 -4.51 6.81 -5.00
N LYS A 53 -4.29 5.62 -4.44
CA LYS A 53 -3.34 4.62 -4.96
C LYS A 53 -3.73 4.22 -6.38
N THR A 54 -4.95 3.73 -6.58
CA THR A 54 -5.44 3.30 -7.90
C THR A 54 -5.23 4.38 -8.96
N LYS A 55 -5.54 5.64 -8.64
CA LYS A 55 -5.33 6.76 -9.57
C LYS A 55 -3.85 6.98 -9.88
N ARG A 56 -2.97 6.90 -8.88
CA ARG A 56 -1.51 7.04 -9.10
C ARG A 56 -0.97 5.91 -9.97
N MET A 57 -1.40 4.66 -9.74
CA MET A 57 -0.97 3.51 -10.55
C MET A 57 -1.43 3.65 -12.00
N ALA A 58 -2.68 4.05 -12.24
CA ALA A 58 -3.18 4.30 -13.59
C ALA A 58 -2.40 5.41 -14.32
N VAL A 59 -1.98 6.46 -13.60
CA VAL A 59 -1.13 7.52 -14.17
C VAL A 59 0.29 7.04 -14.44
N ALA A 60 0.89 6.24 -13.56
CA ALA A 60 2.22 5.67 -13.78
C ALA A 60 2.24 4.78 -15.02
N ARG A 61 1.23 3.91 -15.18
CA ARG A 61 1.07 3.06 -16.38
C ARG A 61 0.93 3.88 -17.66
N SER A 62 0.15 4.97 -17.64
CA SER A 62 0.00 5.82 -18.84
C SER A 62 1.29 6.56 -19.22
N ARG A 63 2.25 6.65 -18.30
CA ARG A 63 3.58 7.25 -18.51
C ARG A 63 4.69 6.21 -18.77
N GLY A 64 4.39 4.92 -18.64
CA GLY A 64 5.40 3.85 -18.70
C GLY A 64 6.36 3.84 -17.52
N GLU A 65 5.94 4.37 -16.36
CA GLU A 65 6.72 4.39 -15.12
C GLU A 65 6.41 3.13 -14.29
N GLU A 66 7.41 2.61 -13.57
CA GLU A 66 7.18 1.53 -12.60
C GLU A 66 6.37 2.07 -11.41
N ALA A 67 5.11 1.65 -11.32
CA ALA A 67 4.14 2.14 -10.34
C ALA A 67 4.51 1.79 -8.88
N VAL A 68 5.43 0.84 -8.70
CA VAL A 68 5.80 0.24 -7.41
C VAL A 68 6.60 1.19 -6.52
N SER A 69 7.62 1.87 -7.06
CA SER A 69 8.73 2.44 -6.27
C SER A 69 8.33 3.49 -5.22
N SER A 70 7.28 4.30 -5.44
CA SER A 70 6.95 5.41 -4.52
C SER A 70 6.09 5.02 -3.32
N LEU A 71 5.35 3.91 -3.39
CA LEU A 71 4.41 3.50 -2.33
C LEU A 71 5.05 2.54 -1.34
N VAL A 72 5.96 1.67 -1.78
CA VAL A 72 6.65 0.71 -0.91
C VAL A 72 7.52 1.41 0.13
N GLU A 73 8.27 2.44 -0.29
CA GLU A 73 9.15 3.19 0.62
C GLU A 73 8.36 3.89 1.74
N GLU A 74 7.22 4.51 1.41
CA GLU A 74 6.34 5.12 2.42
C GLU A 74 5.73 4.09 3.37
N LEU A 75 5.49 2.85 2.91
CA LEU A 75 4.85 1.80 3.68
C LEU A 75 5.81 1.01 4.58
N MET A 76 7.05 0.77 4.12
CA MET A 76 8.07 0.05 4.89
C MET A 76 8.41 0.79 6.20
N VAL A 77 8.35 2.12 6.21
CA VAL A 77 8.50 2.95 7.41
C VAL A 77 7.39 2.69 8.44
N VAL A 78 6.16 2.38 7.99
CA VAL A 78 4.99 2.18 8.88
C VAL A 78 5.04 0.84 9.60
N ARG A 79 5.55 -0.20 8.94
CA ARG A 79 5.56 -1.57 9.48
C ARG A 79 6.64 -1.82 10.53
N GLY A 80 7.45 -0.81 10.87
CA GLY A 80 8.56 -0.96 11.80
C GLY A 80 9.71 -1.82 11.26
N HIS A 81 9.67 -2.19 9.98
CA HIS A 81 10.81 -2.77 9.29
C HIS A 81 11.73 -1.62 8.84
N ILE A 82 12.62 -1.19 9.73
CA ILE A 82 13.83 -0.48 9.31
C ILE A 82 14.61 -1.48 8.45
N MET A 83 14.58 -1.34 7.12
CA MET A 83 15.56 -2.03 6.29
C MET A 83 16.94 -1.48 6.68
N PRO A 84 17.89 -2.30 7.16
CA PRO A 84 19.27 -1.85 7.22
C PRO A 84 19.74 -1.64 5.77
N LEU A 85 20.51 -0.57 5.59
CA LEU A 85 21.22 -0.25 4.35
C LEU A 85 21.96 -1.45 3.76
#